data_AF-A0A7S0MNT6-F1
#
_entry.id   AF-A0A7S0MNT6-F1
#
_cell.length_a   1.000
_cell.length_b   1.000
_cell.length_c   1.000
_cell.angle_alpha   90.00
_cell.angle_beta   90.00
_cell.angle_gamma   90.00
#
_symmetry.space_group_name_H-M   'P 1'
#
loop_
_entity.id
_entity.type
_entity.pdbx_description
1 polymer ?
#
loop_
_entity_poly.entity_id
_entity_poly.type
_entity_poly.pdbx_seq_one_letter_code
_entity_poly.pdbx_strand_id
1 'polypeptide(L)'
;VIAGVVRVDLSGERDEVVNGPNFCTCHFLRQKLRDCFVSAVTGCTILVISKKMYQNLCEEFPQIKKNLLRIEKAIEAADRISLIRELDEKRKLQQMKVRNLIQCQLKKQVAAQEV
;
A
#
# COMPACT_ATOMS: atom_id res chain seq x y z
N VAL A 1 8.39 -8.15 16.18
CA VAL A 1 7.69 -9.01 17.17
C VAL A 1 8.52 -10.28 17.34
N ILE A 2 8.88 -10.65 18.58
CA ILE A 2 9.63 -11.90 18.83
C ILE A 2 8.69 -13.09 18.83
N ALA A 3 7.56 -12.98 19.55
CA ALA A 3 6.59 -14.04 19.71
C ALA A 3 5.16 -13.47 19.73
N GLY A 4 4.21 -14.21 19.16
CA GLY A 4 2.78 -13.87 19.12
C GLY A 4 2.32 -13.35 17.77
N VAL A 5 1.04 -12.97 17.72
CA VAL A 5 0.37 -12.45 16.52
C VAL A 5 -0.05 -11.01 16.73
N VAL A 6 0.32 -10.16 15.79
CA VAL A 6 -0.14 -8.77 15.73
C VAL A 6 -0.96 -8.55 14.47
N ARG A 7 -1.94 -7.65 14.56
CA ARG A 7 -2.71 -7.17 13.43
C ARG A 7 -2.24 -5.79 13.05
N VAL A 8 -2.00 -5.58 11.77
CA VAL A 8 -1.70 -4.29 11.18
C VAL A 8 -2.92 -3.84 10.38
N ASP A 9 -3.50 -2.71 10.78
CA ASP A 9 -4.59 -2.07 10.07
C ASP A 9 -4.02 -0.90 9.27
N LEU A 10 -4.05 -1.01 7.93
CA LEU A 10 -3.58 0.01 6.99
C LEU A 10 -4.73 0.38 6.05
N SER A 11 -5.21 1.61 6.11
CA SER A 11 -6.23 2.15 5.19
C SER A 11 -7.51 1.29 5.03
N GLY A 12 -7.87 0.51 6.05
CA GLY A 12 -9.03 -0.38 6.05
C GLY A 12 -8.74 -1.84 5.66
N GLU A 13 -7.52 -2.13 5.18
CA GLU A 13 -7.03 -3.49 5.01
C GLU A 13 -6.44 -4.01 6.33
N ARG A 14 -6.64 -5.30 6.59
CA ARG A 14 -6.22 -5.96 7.83
C ARG A 14 -5.32 -7.12 7.50
N ASP A 15 -4.07 -7.03 7.94
CA ASP A 15 -3.12 -8.14 7.84
C ASP A 15 -2.75 -8.65 9.23
N GLU A 16 -2.84 -9.96 9.42
CA GLU A 16 -2.33 -10.63 10.61
C GLU A 16 -0.92 -11.12 10.32
N VAL A 17 0.02 -10.69 11.16
CA VAL A 17 1.42 -11.00 10.97
C VAL A 17 1.96 -11.76 12.17
N VAL A 18 2.57 -12.91 11.87
CA VAL A 18 3.17 -13.82 12.84
C VAL A 18 4.68 -13.64 12.80
N ASN A 19 5.33 -13.48 13.97
CA ASN A 19 6.77 -13.60 14.22
C ASN A 19 7.76 -13.01 13.18
N GLY A 20 8.66 -12.11 13.62
CA GLY A 20 9.74 -11.58 12.79
C GLY A 20 9.55 -10.21 12.11
N PRO A 21 8.35 -9.67 11.84
CA PRO A 21 8.24 -8.34 11.24
C PRO A 21 8.62 -7.24 12.23
N ASN A 22 9.29 -6.21 11.70
CA ASN A 22 9.41 -4.90 12.31
C ASN A 22 8.33 -3.97 11.73
N PHE A 23 7.83 -3.05 12.54
CA PHE A 23 6.79 -2.10 12.14
C PHE A 23 7.25 -0.67 12.46
N CYS A 24 6.64 0.32 11.82
CA CYS A 24 6.92 1.74 12.01
C CYS A 24 8.33 2.22 11.59
N THR A 25 9.05 1.46 10.77
CA THR A 25 10.37 1.85 10.24
C THR A 25 10.27 3.12 9.39
N CYS A 26 9.21 3.23 8.59
CA CYS A 26 8.84 4.40 7.80
C CYS A 26 8.69 5.68 8.66
N HIS A 27 8.09 5.57 9.85
CA HIS A 27 7.90 6.67 10.81
C HIS A 27 9.26 7.24 11.27
N PHE A 28 10.21 6.36 11.63
CA PHE A 28 11.53 6.80 12.07
C PHE A 28 12.39 7.37 10.94
N LEU A 29 12.30 6.80 9.73
CA LEU A 29 13.08 7.26 8.58
C LEU A 29 12.58 8.57 7.98
N ARG A 30 11.26 8.77 7.92
CA ARG A 30 10.64 9.90 7.21
C ARG A 30 10.17 11.02 8.12
N GLN A 31 10.22 10.84 9.45
CA GLN A 31 9.61 11.74 10.44
C GLN A 31 8.12 12.04 10.17
N LYS A 32 7.45 11.14 9.44
CA LYS A 32 6.02 11.23 9.14
C LYS A 32 5.21 10.66 10.31
N LEU A 33 3.91 10.92 10.35
CA LEU A 33 3.00 10.21 11.25
C LEU A 33 2.99 8.71 10.93
N ARG A 34 2.53 7.89 11.88
CA ARG A 34 2.32 6.46 11.64
C ARG A 34 1.22 6.30 10.60
N ASP A 35 1.49 5.48 9.60
CA ASP A 35 0.60 5.16 8.49
C ASP A 35 -0.35 4.00 8.81
N CYS A 36 0.00 3.18 9.79
CA CYS A 36 -0.78 2.02 10.22
C CYS A 36 -1.06 2.01 11.73
N PHE A 37 -2.13 1.33 12.11
CA PHE A 37 -2.40 0.94 13.49
C PHE A 37 -1.94 -0.51 13.69
N VAL A 38 -1.32 -0.80 14.84
CA VAL A 38 -0.87 -2.14 15.18
C VAL A 38 -1.49 -2.53 16.51
N SER A 39 -2.17 -3.67 16.54
CA SER A 39 -2.81 -4.23 17.75
C SER A 39 -2.33 -5.66 18.01
N ALA A 40 -2.29 -6.07 19.27
CA ALA A 40 -1.97 -7.44 19.64
C ALA A 40 -3.22 -8.31 19.52
N VAL A 41 -3.13 -9.42 18.79
CA VAL A 41 -4.20 -10.42 18.66
C VAL A 41 -4.07 -11.49 19.74
N THR A 42 -2.83 -11.86 20.07
CA THR A 42 -2.51 -12.81 21.15
C THR A 42 -1.62 -12.14 22.21
N GLY A 43 -1.27 -12.89 23.27
CA GLY A 43 -0.13 -12.51 24.11
C GLY A 43 1.13 -12.37 23.25
N CYS A 44 1.71 -11.17 23.23
CA CYS A 44 2.82 -10.81 22.36
C CYS A 44 4.06 -10.40 23.16
N THR A 45 5.23 -10.83 22.68
CA THR A 45 6.52 -10.35 23.16
C THR A 45 7.14 -9.44 22.11
N ILE A 46 7.32 -8.16 22.47
CA ILE A 46 7.73 -7.10 21.54
C ILE A 46 9.02 -6.47 22.04
N LEU A 47 10.06 -6.42 21.19
CA LEU A 47 11.21 -5.56 21.42
C LEU A 47 10.89 -4.16 20.93
N VAL A 48 11.14 -3.17 21.79
CA VAL A 48 10.92 -1.78 21.48
C VAL A 48 12.26 -1.08 21.32
N ILE A 49 12.45 -0.45 20.16
CA ILE A 49 13.58 0.45 19.93
C ILE A 49 13.08 1.89 20.01
N SER A 50 13.74 2.73 20.82
CA SER A 50 13.44 4.16 20.87
C SER A 50 13.93 4.86 19.61
N LYS A 51 13.33 6.01 19.28
CA LYS A 51 13.78 6.84 18.15
C LYS A 51 15.27 7.19 18.25
N LYS A 52 15.75 7.53 19.46
CA LYS A 52 17.16 7.86 19.71
C LYS A 52 18.07 6.67 19.43
N MET A 53 17.73 5.47 19.92
CA MET A 53 18.51 4.27 19.65
C MET A 53 18.54 3.92 18.16
N TYR A 54 17.40 4.06 17.48
CA TYR A 54 17.32 3.83 16.05
C TYR A 54 18.17 4.82 15.23
N GLN A 55 18.18 6.09 15.63
CA GLN A 55 19.03 7.12 15.02
C GLN A 55 20.52 6.81 15.23
N ASN A 56 20.92 6.48 16.45
CA ASN A 56 22.30 6.07 16.75
C ASN A 56 22.73 4.87 15.89
N LEU A 57 21.86 3.86 15.75
CA LEU A 57 22.15 2.68 14.92
C LEU A 57 22.31 3.06 13.44
N CYS A 58 21.51 4.00 12.94
CA CYS A 58 21.62 4.50 11.57
C CYS A 58 22.88 5.36 11.34
N GLU A 59 23.39 6.03 12.38
CA GLU A 59 24.64 6.81 12.35
C GLU A 59 25.87 5.91 12.42
N GLU A 60 25.84 4.92 13.31
CA GLU A 60 26.91 3.92 13.48
C GLU A 60 27.03 3.00 12.26
N PHE A 61 25.89 2.65 11.63
CA PHE A 61 25.85 1.78 10.45
C PHE A 61 25.16 2.44 9.24
N PRO A 62 25.82 3.38 8.54
CA PRO A 62 25.22 4.12 7.42
C PRO A 62 24.71 3.23 6.27
N GLN A 63 25.32 2.06 6.07
CA GLN A 63 24.87 1.10 5.04
C GLN A 63 23.50 0.50 5.36
N ILE A 64 23.20 0.25 6.64
CA ILE A 64 21.88 -0.22 7.08
C ILE A 64 20.84 0.85 6.78
N LYS A 65 21.12 2.11 7.16
CA LYS A 65 20.25 3.26 6.84
C LYS A 65 19.99 3.36 5.33
N LYS A 66 21.03 3.21 4.51
CA LYS A 66 20.92 3.25 3.04
C LYS A 66 20.03 2.13 2.49
N ASN A 67 20.17 0.91 3.00
CA ASN A 67 19.35 -0.23 2.57
C ASN A 67 17.89 -0.06 2.99
N LEU A 68 17.64 0.39 4.22
CA LEU A 68 16.28 0.68 4.69
C LEU A 68 15.60 1.75 3.83
N LEU A 69 16.32 2.83 3.48
CA LEU A 69 15.82 3.85 2.56
C LEU A 69 15.53 3.33 1.14
N ARG A 70 16.27 2.32 0.67
CA ARG A 70 16.01 1.68 -0.63
C ARG A 70 14.74 0.83 -0.61
N ILE A 71 14.56 0.03 0.44
CA ILE A 71 13.35 -0.79 0.62
C ILE A 71 12.12 0.12 0.65
N GLU A 72 12.17 1.20 1.43
CA GLU A 72 11.09 2.18 1.53
C GLU A 72 10.72 2.82 0.18
N LYS A 73 11.72 3.17 -0.65
CA LYS A 73 11.48 3.68 -2.00
C LYS A 73 10.87 2.63 -2.93
N ALA A 74 11.28 1.37 -2.77
CA ALA A 74 10.72 0.27 -3.55
C ALA A 74 9.24 0.04 -3.20
N ILE A 75 8.88 0.09 -1.92
CA ILE A 75 7.48 0.02 -1.46
C ILE A 75 6.66 1.17 -2.04
N GLU A 76 7.14 2.42 -1.93
CA GLU A 76 6.41 3.57 -2.52
C GLU A 76 6.21 3.45 -4.04
N ALA A 77 7.21 2.92 -4.74
CA ALA A 77 7.10 2.71 -6.18
C ALA A 77 6.07 1.64 -6.51
N ALA A 78 6.01 0.56 -5.74
CA ALA A 78 5.01 -0.49 -5.89
C ALA A 78 3.59 0.04 -5.65
N ASP A 79 3.38 0.84 -4.60
CA ASP A 79 2.08 1.47 -4.31
C ASP A 79 1.62 2.36 -5.47
N ARG A 80 2.52 3.20 -6.00
CA ARG A 80 2.21 4.06 -7.15
C ARG A 80 1.85 3.23 -8.40
N ILE A 81 2.56 2.13 -8.65
CA ILE A 81 2.27 1.25 -9.79
C ILE A 81 0.89 0.60 -9.63
N SER A 82 0.55 0.15 -8.42
CA SER A 82 -0.77 -0.42 -8.13
C SER A 82 -1.88 0.59 -8.43
N LEU A 83 -1.74 1.83 -7.94
CA LEU A 83 -2.70 2.91 -8.20
C LEU A 83 -2.87 3.22 -9.69
N ILE A 84 -1.77 3.25 -10.46
CA ILE A 84 -1.83 3.46 -11.91
C ILE A 84 -2.63 2.34 -12.59
N ARG A 85 -2.40 1.08 -12.21
CA ARG A 85 -3.14 -0.06 -12.76
C ARG A 85 -4.64 0.04 -12.49
N GLU A 86 -5.05 0.38 -11.28
CA GLU A 86 -6.47 0.58 -10.94
C GLU A 86 -7.13 1.71 -11.75
N LEU A 87 -6.42 2.83 -11.95
CA LEU A 87 -6.91 3.94 -12.75
C LEU A 87 -7.05 3.56 -14.23
N ASP A 88 -6.11 2.81 -14.78
CA ASP A 88 -6.16 2.31 -16.16
C ASP A 88 -7.33 1.32 -16.36
N GLU A 89 -7.61 0.45 -15.40
CA GLU A 89 -8.78 -0.44 -15.44
C GLU A 89 -10.09 0.35 -15.44
N LYS A 90 -10.22 1.36 -14.56
CA LYS A 90 -11.39 2.27 -14.54
C LYS A 90 -11.53 3.00 -15.87
N ARG A 91 -10.44 3.48 -16.47
CA ARG A 91 -10.43 4.15 -17.78
C ARG A 91 -10.89 3.22 -18.90
N LYS A 92 -10.42 1.96 -18.94
CA LYS A 92 -10.85 0.95 -19.91
C LYS A 92 -12.35 0.66 -19.80
N LEU A 93 -12.87 0.52 -18.58
CA LEU A 93 -14.29 0.31 -18.34
C LEU A 93 -15.14 1.50 -18.82
N GLN A 94 -14.69 2.74 -18.57
CA GLN A 94 -15.39 3.92 -19.08
C GLN A 94 -15.37 3.98 -20.61
N GLN A 95 -14.25 3.70 -21.26
CA GLN A 95 -14.16 3.64 -22.72
C GLN A 95 -15.09 2.59 -23.32
N MET A 96 -15.19 1.40 -22.70
CA MET A 96 -16.11 0.36 -23.14
C MET A 96 -17.58 0.78 -23.00
N LYS A 97 -17.95 1.46 -21.89
CA LYS A 97 -19.30 2.02 -21.71
C LYS A 97 -19.65 3.03 -22.80
N VAL A 98 -18.74 3.95 -23.10
CA VAL A 98 -18.92 4.93 -24.19
C VAL A 98 -19.09 4.23 -25.53
N ARG A 99 -18.24 3.23 -25.83
CA ARG A 99 -18.35 2.44 -27.06
C ARG A 99 -19.70 1.74 -27.19
N ASN A 100 -20.20 1.14 -26.10
CA ASN A 100 -21.50 0.46 -26.09
C ASN A 100 -22.66 1.43 -26.28
N LEU A 101 -22.59 2.64 -25.69
CA LEU A 101 -23.59 3.68 -25.89
C LEU A 101 -23.65 4.12 -27.36
N ILE A 102 -22.50 4.37 -27.98
CA ILE A 102 -22.41 4.74 -29.40
C ILE A 102 -23.02 3.63 -30.28
N GLN A 103 -22.65 2.37 -30.04
CA GLN A 103 -23.20 1.25 -30.78
C GLN A 103 -24.72 1.11 -30.64
N CYS A 104 -25.27 1.35 -29.45
CA CYS A 104 -26.71 1.35 -29.22
C CYS A 104 -27.42 2.46 -30.00
N GLN A 105 -26.86 3.67 -30.01
CA GLN A 105 -27.43 4.80 -30.76
C GLN A 105 -27.42 4.54 -32.28
N LEU A 106 -26.32 4.01 -32.82
CA LEU A 106 -26.24 3.64 -34.24
C LEU A 106 -27.28 2.57 -34.62
N LYS A 107 -27.45 1.53 -33.79
CA LYS A 107 -28.48 0.49 -34.04
C LYS A 107 -29.89 1.07 -34.08
N LYS A 108 -30.22 2.02 -33.18
CA LYS A 108 -31.52 2.71 -33.19
C LYS A 108 -31.73 3.54 -34.45
N GLN A 109 -30.69 4.20 -34.95
CA GLN A 109 -30.78 4.99 -36.18
C GLN A 109 -30.99 4.13 -37.42
N VAL A 110 -30.29 3.00 -37.55
CA VAL A 110 -30.47 2.07 -38.67
C VAL A 110 -31.89 1.49 -38.68
N ALA A 111 -32.38 1.03 -37.53
CA ALA A 111 -33.74 0.50 -37.41
C ALA A 111 -34.83 1.54 -37.75
N ALA A 112 -34.56 2.83 -37.55
CA ALA A 112 -35.48 3.90 -37.92
C ALA A 112 -35.43 4.28 -39.42
N GLN A 113 -34.37 3.90 -40.14
CA GLN A 113 -34.24 4.14 -41.59
C GLN A 113 -34.83 3.00 -42.45
N GLU A 114 -34.96 1.79 -41.89
CA GLU A 114 -35.54 0.63 -42.57
C GLU A 114 -37.09 0.60 -42.52
N VAL A 115 -37.71 1.52 -41.79
CA VAL A 115 -39.16 1.76 -41.72
C VAL A 115 -39.53 2.93 -42.62
#